data_AF-A0A355AQQ5-F1
#
_entry.id   AF-A0A355AQQ5-F1
#
_cell.length_a   1.000
_cell.length_b   1.000
_cell.length_c   1.000
_cell.angle_alpha   90.00
_cell.angle_beta   90.00
_cell.angle_gamma   90.00
#
_symmetry.space_group_name_H-M   'P 1'
#
loop_
_entity.id
_entity.type
_entity.pdbx_description
1 polymer ?
#
loop_
_entity_poly.entity_id
_entity_poly.type
_entity_poly.pdbx_seq_one_letter_code
_entity_poly.pdbx_strand_id
1 'polypeptide(L)'
;MDVMQLPGLVFIVQSPNQAPDAIEAAMIEFLHDYGASIDSMTSAEFEQHRSSLVGDVMRQEEKLSYRSSRYWLEIDRNDYGFDSRERLAAAINEVSLDDFRKFFQTSVLDLARPHLVVRSFGAVTGAEAALPRNEIVDPLAFRSSLGRFFPVDE
;
A
#
# COMPACT_ATOMS: atom_id res chain seq x y z
N MET A 1 17.38 -5.61 -3.64
CA MET A 1 15.91 -5.72 -3.78
C MET A 1 15.40 -4.53 -4.58
N ASP A 2 14.50 -4.76 -5.54
CA ASP A 2 13.79 -3.72 -6.29
C ASP A 2 12.85 -2.92 -5.36
N VAL A 3 12.58 -1.65 -5.64
CA VAL A 3 11.59 -0.81 -4.92
C VAL A 3 10.20 -1.47 -4.90
N MET A 4 9.91 -2.30 -5.90
CA MET A 4 8.71 -3.14 -6.01
C MET A 4 8.59 -4.22 -4.93
N GLN A 5 9.60 -4.38 -4.07
CA GLN A 5 9.61 -5.37 -2.98
C GLN A 5 9.32 -4.74 -1.61
N LEU A 6 9.18 -3.41 -1.53
CA LEU A 6 8.74 -2.74 -0.30
C LEU A 6 7.20 -2.77 -0.21
N PRO A 7 6.62 -3.25 0.90
CA PRO A 7 5.17 -3.17 1.09
C PRO A 7 4.75 -1.71 1.20
N GLY A 8 3.61 -1.38 0.59
CA GLY A 8 3.03 -0.05 0.61
C GLY A 8 1.56 -0.06 0.28
N LEU A 9 0.88 1.03 0.65
CA LEU A 9 -0.53 1.25 0.34
C LEU A 9 -0.63 2.43 -0.61
N VAL A 10 -1.29 2.23 -1.75
CA VAL A 10 -1.45 3.23 -2.80
C VAL A 10 -2.92 3.44 -3.10
N PHE A 11 -3.36 4.69 -3.10
CA PHE A 11 -4.68 5.11 -3.53
C PHE A 11 -4.52 5.93 -4.81
N ILE A 12 -5.27 5.57 -5.85
CA ILE A 12 -5.26 6.26 -7.14
C ILE A 12 -6.70 6.63 -7.48
N VAL A 13 -6.96 7.92 -7.59
CA VAL A 13 -8.28 8.46 -7.94
C VAL A 13 -8.11 9.45 -9.07
N GLN A 14 -8.96 9.33 -10.10
CA GLN A 14 -9.05 10.29 -11.19
C GLN A 14 -10.47 10.81 -11.25
N SER A 15 -10.62 12.12 -11.25
CA SER A 15 -11.92 12.79 -11.42
C SER A 15 -11.81 13.81 -12.55
N PRO A 16 -12.78 13.85 -13.48
CA PRO A 16 -12.83 14.88 -14.51
C PRO A 16 -13.30 16.24 -13.97
N ASN A 17 -13.96 16.24 -12.80
CA ASN A 17 -14.72 17.39 -12.30
C ASN A 17 -14.25 17.90 -10.94
N GLN A 18 -13.30 17.22 -10.29
CA GLN A 18 -12.81 17.58 -8.96
C GLN A 18 -11.32 17.89 -9.01
N ALA A 19 -10.93 18.96 -8.30
CA ALA A 19 -9.54 19.30 -8.10
C ALA A 19 -8.86 18.25 -7.19
N PRO A 20 -7.55 17.98 -7.37
CA PRO A 20 -6.79 17.05 -6.54
C PRO A 20 -6.93 17.27 -5.02
N ASP A 21 -7.01 18.52 -4.56
CA ASP A 21 -7.12 18.81 -3.12
C ASP A 21 -8.44 18.33 -2.52
N ALA A 22 -9.53 18.45 -3.28
CA ALA A 22 -10.84 17.93 -2.86
C ALA A 22 -10.84 16.40 -2.84
N ILE A 23 -10.15 15.77 -3.79
CA ILE A 23 -9.99 14.31 -3.84
C ILE A 23 -9.20 13.82 -2.63
N GLU A 24 -8.09 14.48 -2.30
CA GLU A 24 -7.26 14.13 -1.16
C GLU A 24 -8.00 14.32 0.17
N ALA A 25 -8.73 15.43 0.34
CA ALA A 25 -9.56 15.63 1.52
C ALA A 25 -10.58 14.50 1.69
N ALA A 26 -11.25 14.10 0.62
CA ALA A 26 -12.18 12.97 0.64
C ALA A 26 -11.49 11.63 0.92
N MET A 27 -10.25 11.44 0.45
CA MET A 27 -9.45 10.25 0.77
C MET A 27 -9.07 10.20 2.25
N ILE A 28 -8.69 11.33 2.85
CA ILE A 28 -8.36 11.43 4.27
C ILE A 28 -9.60 11.14 5.13
N GLU A 29 -10.74 11.73 4.78
CA GLU A 29 -12.02 11.47 5.45
C GLU A 29 -12.40 9.98 5.37
N PHE A 30 -12.33 9.39 4.17
CA PHE A 30 -12.57 7.96 3.98
C PHE A 30 -11.66 7.09 4.87
N LEU A 31 -10.38 7.41 4.96
CA LEU A 31 -9.45 6.65 5.79
C LEU A 31 -9.82 6.73 7.26
N HIS A 32 -10.19 7.92 7.77
CA HIS A 32 -10.64 8.08 9.15
C HIS A 32 -11.91 7.27 9.44
N ASP A 33 -12.91 7.35 8.57
CA ASP A 33 -14.16 6.59 8.70
C ASP A 33 -13.91 5.08 8.65
N TYR A 34 -13.03 4.65 7.75
CA TYR A 34 -12.65 3.26 7.64
C TYR A 34 -11.87 2.78 8.88
N GLY A 35 -11.04 3.63 9.47
CA GLY A 35 -10.38 3.36 10.75
C GLY A 35 -11.36 3.09 11.88
N ALA A 36 -12.42 3.90 11.99
CA ALA A 36 -13.49 3.65 12.96
C ALA A 36 -14.18 2.30 12.71
N SER A 37 -14.38 1.93 11.44
CA SER A 37 -14.94 0.61 11.10
C SER A 37 -14.04 -0.54 11.54
N ILE A 38 -12.72 -0.42 11.38
CA ILE A 38 -11.72 -1.40 11.84
C ILE A 38 -11.71 -1.50 13.36
N ASP A 39 -11.80 -0.37 14.07
CA ASP A 39 -11.86 -0.36 15.53
C ASP A 39 -13.11 -1.09 16.03
N SER A 40 -14.26 -0.91 15.36
CA SER A 40 -15.51 -1.62 15.68
C SER A 40 -15.59 -3.07 15.17
N MET A 41 -14.65 -3.52 14.34
CA MET A 41 -14.68 -4.84 13.71
C MET A 41 -14.66 -5.96 14.76
N THR A 42 -15.55 -6.94 14.59
CA THR A 42 -15.57 -8.11 15.46
C THR A 42 -14.50 -9.11 15.06
N SER A 43 -14.08 -9.96 16.00
CA SER A 43 -13.16 -11.06 15.70
C SER A 43 -13.71 -11.98 14.61
N ALA A 44 -15.03 -12.23 14.59
CA ALA A 44 -15.66 -13.08 13.57
C ALA A 44 -15.55 -12.49 12.15
N GLU A 45 -15.78 -11.18 12.00
CA GLU A 45 -15.61 -10.49 10.72
C GLU A 45 -14.15 -10.48 10.27
N PHE A 46 -13.23 -10.22 11.20
CA PHE A 46 -11.80 -10.27 10.91
C PHE A 46 -11.36 -11.66 10.42
N GLU A 47 -11.79 -12.73 11.12
CA GLU A 47 -11.50 -14.11 10.72
C GLU A 47 -12.07 -14.43 9.34
N GLN A 48 -13.27 -13.93 9.02
CA GLN A 48 -13.87 -14.10 7.70
C GLN A 48 -13.04 -13.42 6.61
N HIS A 49 -12.59 -12.19 6.84
CA HIS A 49 -11.70 -11.46 5.91
C HIS A 49 -10.35 -12.17 5.75
N ARG A 50 -9.75 -12.60 6.85
CA ARG A 50 -8.47 -13.33 6.87
C ARG A 50 -8.56 -14.64 6.09
N SER A 51 -9.58 -15.43 6.36
CA SER A 51 -9.83 -16.70 5.66
C SER A 51 -10.05 -16.49 4.16
N SER A 52 -10.79 -15.45 3.78
CA SER A 52 -10.99 -15.08 2.38
C SER A 52 -9.67 -14.72 1.69
N LEU A 53 -8.84 -13.91 2.34
CA LEU A 53 -7.52 -13.51 1.83
C LEU A 53 -6.56 -14.71 1.69
N VAL A 54 -6.53 -15.61 2.68
CA VAL A 54 -5.74 -16.86 2.59
C VAL A 54 -6.23 -17.73 1.42
N GLY A 55 -7.54 -17.83 1.23
CA GLY A 55 -8.14 -18.52 0.09
C GLY A 55 -7.72 -17.91 -1.25
N ASP A 56 -7.65 -16.58 -1.34
CA ASP A 56 -7.17 -15.87 -2.53
C ASP A 56 -5.69 -16.15 -2.82
N VAL A 57 -4.84 -16.09 -1.78
CA VAL A 57 -3.40 -16.37 -1.89
C VAL A 57 -3.13 -17.81 -2.32
N MET A 58 -3.87 -18.76 -1.75
CA MET A 58 -3.70 -20.19 -2.02
C MET A 58 -4.48 -20.69 -3.24
N ARG A 59 -5.21 -19.79 -3.93
CA ARG A 59 -5.98 -20.14 -5.12
C ARG A 59 -5.09 -20.81 -6.16
N GLN A 60 -5.51 -21.98 -6.62
CA GLN A 60 -4.81 -22.70 -7.68
C GLN A 60 -4.79 -21.85 -8.95
N GLU A 61 -3.61 -21.72 -9.56
CA GLU A 61 -3.48 -21.01 -10.83
C GLU A 61 -4.12 -21.83 -11.96
N GLU A 62 -5.10 -21.24 -12.65
CA GLU A 62 -5.83 -21.91 -13.75
C GLU A 62 -5.01 -22.02 -15.04
N LYS A 63 -4.00 -21.16 -15.21
CA LYS A 63 -3.16 -21.10 -16.42
C LYS A 63 -1.71 -21.35 -16.07
N LEU A 64 -1.03 -22.13 -16.91
CA LEU A 64 0.41 -22.37 -16.78
C LEU A 64 1.20 -21.06 -16.78
N SER A 65 0.79 -20.06 -17.56
CA SER A 65 1.45 -18.75 -17.60
C SER A 65 1.50 -18.07 -16.23
N TYR A 66 0.44 -18.18 -15.42
CA TYR A 66 0.42 -17.59 -14.09
C TYR A 66 1.38 -18.30 -13.14
N ARG A 67 1.43 -19.64 -13.21
CA ARG A 67 2.41 -20.45 -12.46
C ARG A 67 3.84 -20.08 -12.82
N SER A 68 4.12 -20.02 -14.13
CA SER A 68 5.45 -19.69 -14.64
C SER A 68 5.87 -18.28 -14.20
N SER A 69 4.98 -17.29 -14.30
CA SER A 69 5.27 -15.93 -13.84
C SER A 69 5.61 -15.86 -12.35
N ARG A 70 4.88 -16.60 -11.50
CA ARG A 70 5.20 -16.67 -10.06
C ARG A 70 6.57 -17.31 -9.82
N TYR A 71 6.84 -18.47 -10.39
CA TYR A 71 8.15 -19.11 -10.22
C TYR A 71 9.29 -18.26 -10.76
N TRP A 72 9.07 -17.52 -11.84
CA TRP A 72 10.07 -16.59 -12.36
C TRP A 72 10.34 -15.42 -11.41
N LEU A 73 9.31 -14.89 -10.75
CA LEU A 73 9.45 -13.88 -9.70
C LEU A 73 10.23 -14.41 -8.49
N GLU A 74 9.98 -15.66 -8.11
CA GLU A 74 10.71 -16.32 -7.02
C GLU A 74 12.19 -16.53 -7.38
N ILE A 75 12.49 -16.95 -8.62
CA ILE A 75 13.87 -17.05 -9.13
C ILE A 75 14.57 -15.69 -9.14
N ASP A 76 13.92 -14.64 -9.66
CA ASP A 76 14.45 -13.28 -9.69
C ASP A 76 14.77 -12.75 -8.28
N ARG A 77 14.00 -13.19 -7.28
CA ARG A 77 14.18 -12.88 -5.86
C ARG A 77 15.19 -13.78 -5.14
N ASN A 78 15.81 -14.73 -5.83
CA ASN A 78 16.64 -15.78 -5.25
C ASN A 78 15.91 -16.63 -4.19
N ASP A 79 14.59 -16.74 -4.31
CA ASP A 79 13.71 -17.54 -3.46
C ASP A 79 13.45 -18.90 -4.11
N TYR A 80 14.37 -19.85 -3.91
CA TYR A 80 14.32 -21.15 -4.58
C TYR A 80 13.43 -22.18 -3.88
N GLY A 81 12.66 -21.76 -2.86
CA GLY A 81 11.73 -22.62 -2.12
C GLY A 81 10.45 -22.93 -2.90
N PHE A 82 10.05 -22.03 -3.82
CA PHE A 82 8.81 -22.14 -4.61
C PHE A 82 7.51 -22.21 -3.78
N ASP A 83 7.62 -21.88 -2.49
CA ASP A 83 6.60 -21.96 -1.44
C ASP A 83 6.18 -20.57 -0.93
N SER A 84 6.43 -19.51 -1.73
CA SER A 84 6.14 -18.13 -1.35
C SER A 84 4.68 -17.89 -0.92
N ARG A 85 3.71 -18.60 -1.53
CA ARG A 85 2.27 -18.48 -1.19
C ARG A 85 1.96 -19.13 0.14
N GLU A 86 2.53 -20.30 0.39
CA GLU A 86 2.38 -21.06 1.62
C GLU A 86 2.94 -20.25 2.80
N ARG A 87 4.13 -19.67 2.64
CA ARG A 87 4.73 -18.78 3.65
C ARG A 87 3.93 -17.50 3.85
N LEU A 88 3.41 -16.89 2.77
CA LEU A 88 2.55 -15.71 2.87
C LEU A 88 1.25 -16.03 3.60
N ALA A 89 0.60 -17.15 3.29
CA ALA A 89 -0.61 -17.60 3.98
C ALA A 89 -0.35 -17.90 5.46
N ALA A 90 0.79 -18.51 5.81
CA ALA A 90 1.19 -18.72 7.19
C ALA A 90 1.36 -17.38 7.93
N ALA A 91 2.08 -16.42 7.34
CA ALA A 91 2.27 -15.09 7.91
C ALA A 91 0.94 -14.33 8.10
N ILE A 92 0.01 -14.42 7.15
CA ILE A 92 -1.33 -13.82 7.28
C ILE A 92 -2.10 -14.42 8.47
N ASN A 93 -2.00 -15.73 8.69
CA ASN A 93 -2.67 -16.40 9.81
C ASN A 93 -2.09 -16.04 11.19
N GLU A 94 -0.85 -15.55 11.23
CA GLU A 94 -0.21 -15.07 12.46
C GLU A 94 -0.66 -13.65 12.84
N VAL A 95 -1.23 -12.88 11.89
CA VAL A 95 -1.73 -11.53 12.17
C VAL A 95 -3.01 -11.59 12.99
N SER A 96 -2.99 -10.95 14.16
CA SER A 96 -4.16 -10.76 15.00
C SER A 96 -4.95 -9.50 14.62
N LEU A 97 -6.22 -9.42 15.07
CA LEU A 97 -7.03 -8.21 14.90
C LEU A 97 -6.39 -7.00 15.60
N ASP A 98 -5.73 -7.20 16.73
CA ASP A 98 -5.07 -6.10 17.45
C ASP A 98 -3.82 -5.62 16.71
N ASP A 99 -3.05 -6.52 16.08
CA ASP A 99 -1.95 -6.14 15.19
C ASP A 99 -2.47 -5.33 14.01
N PHE A 100 -3.59 -5.75 13.41
CA PHE A 100 -4.19 -5.06 12.28
C PHE A 100 -4.70 -3.66 12.64
N ARG A 101 -5.38 -3.51 13.79
CA ARG A 101 -5.79 -2.21 14.33
C ARG A 101 -4.59 -1.30 14.56
N LYS A 102 -3.57 -1.82 15.24
CA LYS A 102 -2.34 -1.08 15.51
C LYS A 102 -1.66 -0.64 14.21
N PHE A 103 -1.53 -1.54 13.25
CA PHE A 103 -0.98 -1.23 11.92
C PHE A 103 -1.76 -0.11 11.24
N PHE A 104 -3.10 -0.19 11.22
CA PHE A 104 -3.91 0.84 10.57
C PHE A 104 -3.74 2.21 11.23
N GLN A 105 -3.75 2.26 12.57
CA GLN A 105 -3.56 3.50 13.32
C GLN A 105 -2.17 4.11 13.09
N THR A 106 -1.09 3.32 13.18
CA THR A 106 0.29 3.86 13.13
C THR A 106 0.85 4.00 11.73
N SER A 107 0.38 3.20 10.77
CA SER A 107 0.99 3.09 9.44
C SER A 107 0.08 3.60 8.32
N VAL A 108 -1.21 3.83 8.59
CA VAL A 108 -2.17 4.35 7.59
C VAL A 108 -2.74 5.70 8.02
N LEU A 109 -3.20 5.84 9.27
CA LEU A 109 -3.82 7.09 9.76
C LEU A 109 -2.82 8.12 10.28
N ASP A 110 -1.70 7.70 10.87
CA ASP A 110 -0.71 8.63 11.40
C ASP A 110 -0.17 9.55 10.30
N LEU A 111 -0.39 10.86 10.44
CA LEU A 111 0.08 11.88 9.51
C LEU A 111 1.61 12.07 9.53
N ALA A 112 2.29 11.58 10.57
CA ALA A 112 3.75 11.60 10.68
C ALA A 112 4.42 10.49 9.84
N ARG A 113 3.64 9.58 9.25
CA ARG A 113 4.17 8.50 8.41
C ARG A 113 4.79 9.04 7.12
N PRO A 114 5.81 8.35 6.57
CA PRO A 114 6.27 8.61 5.22
C PRO A 114 5.12 8.37 4.23
N HIS A 115 4.76 9.41 3.47
CA HIS A 115 3.78 9.32 2.41
C HIS A 115 4.14 10.27 1.28
N LEU A 116 3.73 9.93 0.05
CA LEU A 116 3.93 10.74 -1.14
C LEU A 116 2.57 10.99 -1.77
N VAL A 117 2.24 12.28 -1.97
CA VAL A 117 1.04 12.69 -2.70
C VAL A 117 1.47 13.25 -4.03
N VAL A 118 0.93 12.70 -5.12
CA VAL A 118 1.14 13.20 -6.47
C VAL A 118 -0.19 13.76 -6.97
N ARG A 119 -0.22 15.07 -7.25
CA ARG A 119 -1.41 15.77 -7.74
C ARG A 119 -1.23 16.10 -9.22
N SER A 120 -2.29 15.90 -10.01
CA SER A 120 -2.36 16.34 -11.40
C SER A 120 -3.64 17.14 -11.60
N PHE A 121 -3.50 18.43 -11.86
CA PHE A 121 -4.62 19.39 -11.87
C PHE A 121 -5.40 19.43 -13.19
N GLY A 122 -4.86 18.84 -14.26
CA GLY A 122 -5.50 18.86 -15.58
C GLY A 122 -5.85 20.28 -16.03
N ALA A 123 -7.00 20.43 -16.70
CA ALA A 123 -7.49 21.72 -17.19
C ALA A 123 -8.54 22.38 -16.27
N VAL A 124 -8.70 21.87 -15.05
CA VAL A 124 -9.72 22.38 -14.10
C VAL A 124 -9.28 23.76 -13.58
N THR A 125 -10.01 24.81 -13.98
CA THR A 125 -9.76 26.20 -13.56
C THR A 125 -10.11 26.43 -12.10
N GLY A 126 -9.24 27.14 -11.36
CA GLY A 126 -9.47 27.55 -9.96
C GLY A 126 -8.74 26.71 -8.90
N ALA A 127 -7.93 25.74 -9.31
CA ALA A 127 -7.18 24.86 -8.42
C ALA A 127 -5.77 25.39 -8.06
N GLU A 128 -5.65 26.69 -7.80
CA GLU A 128 -4.48 27.25 -7.12
C GLU A 128 -4.80 27.33 -5.62
N ALA A 129 -4.91 26.18 -4.95
CA ALA A 129 -4.90 26.18 -3.50
C ALA A 129 -3.45 26.27 -3.03
N ALA A 130 -3.21 27.05 -1.97
CA ALA A 130 -1.89 27.31 -1.41
C ALA A 130 -1.09 26.02 -1.26
N LEU A 131 0.04 25.96 -1.96
CA LEU A 131 0.99 24.86 -1.96
C LEU A 131 1.38 24.53 -0.50
N PRO A 132 1.24 23.29 -0.03
CA PRO A 132 1.72 22.92 1.30
C PRO A 132 3.23 23.16 1.42
N ARG A 133 3.72 23.46 2.63
CA ARG A 133 5.12 23.90 2.87
C ARG A 133 6.23 22.88 2.48
N ASN A 134 5.88 21.65 2.08
CA ASN A 134 6.82 20.53 1.87
C ASN A 134 6.83 20.02 0.42
N GLU A 135 6.64 20.89 -0.57
CA GLU A 135 6.65 20.45 -1.97
C GLU A 135 8.03 20.01 -2.46
N ILE A 136 8.00 18.94 -3.26
CA ILE A 136 9.16 18.44 -3.97
C ILE A 136 9.29 19.24 -5.26
N VAL A 137 10.12 20.29 -5.22
CA VAL A 137 10.40 21.13 -6.39
C VAL A 137 11.45 20.48 -7.29
N ASP A 138 12.41 19.76 -6.71
CA ASP A 138 13.43 18.99 -7.42
C ASP A 138 13.41 17.52 -6.95
N PRO A 139 12.89 16.60 -7.78
CA PRO A 139 12.85 15.17 -7.46
C PRO A 139 14.23 14.56 -7.21
N LEU A 140 15.28 15.03 -7.87
CA LEU A 140 16.64 14.51 -7.70
C LEU A 140 17.24 14.98 -6.37
N ALA A 141 17.06 16.25 -6.02
CA ALA A 141 17.49 16.78 -4.73
C ALA A 141 16.75 16.08 -3.58
N PHE A 142 15.42 15.91 -3.71
CA PHE A 142 14.62 15.19 -2.73
C PHE A 142 15.10 13.75 -2.55
N ARG A 143 15.28 13.00 -3.65
CA ARG A 143 15.79 11.62 -3.59
C ARG A 143 17.17 11.53 -2.94
N SER A 144 18.02 12.54 -3.15
CA SER A 144 19.38 12.57 -2.58
C SER A 144 19.40 12.97 -1.10
N SER A 145 18.39 13.70 -0.62
CA SER A 145 18.26 14.08 0.79
C SER A 145 17.79 12.95 1.71
N LEU A 146 17.20 11.90 1.15
CA LEU A 146 16.67 10.77 1.91
C LEU A 146 17.71 9.65 2.01
N GLY A 147 17.74 8.99 3.16
CA GLY A 147 18.44 7.72 3.30
C GLY A 147 17.86 6.69 2.33
N ARG A 148 18.71 5.84 1.75
CA ARG A 148 18.23 4.70 0.98
C ARG A 148 17.69 3.66 1.95
N PHE A 149 16.50 3.14 1.67
CA PHE A 149 15.89 2.05 2.45
C PHE A 149 16.76 0.79 2.45
N PHE A 150 17.51 0.58 1.37
CA PHE A 150 18.51 -0.46 1.27
C PHE A 150 19.90 0.18 1.15
N PRO A 151 20.91 -0.33 1.87
CA PRO A 151 22.29 0.03 1.57
C PRO A 151 22.61 -0.27 0.11
N VAL A 152 23.50 0.52 -0.47
CA VAL A 152 24.09 0.18 -1.76
C VAL A 152 25.08 -0.93 -1.46
N ASP A 153 24.64 -2.18 -1.57
CA ASP A 153 25.59 -3.28 -1.53
C ASP A 153 26.50 -3.18 -2.77
N GLU A 154 27.81 -3.33 -2.53
CA GLU A 154 28.94 -3.34 -3.47
C GLU A 154 28.80 -4.38 -4.59
#